data_AF-A0A499UBV8-F1
#
_entry.id   AF-A0A499UBV8-F1
#
_cell.length_a   1.000
_cell.length_b   1.000
_cell.length_c   1.000
_cell.angle_alpha   90.00
_cell.angle_beta   90.00
_cell.angle_gamma   90.00
#
_symmetry.space_group_name_H-M   'P 1'
#
loop_
_entity.id
_entity.type
_entity.pdbx_description
1 polymer ?
#
loop_
_entity_poly.entity_id
_entity_poly.type
_entity_poly.pdbx_seq_one_letter_code
_entity_poly.pdbx_strand_id
1 'polypeptide(L)'
;MAGEPVLPTFCTSGSNILMSVVDFMHQSVVKTVWNGDRIRTTFGNRNVSQILADGDVMAFGPCPDRTLVACAIMNHHGIRPTVVYHERRVPGFIPSTAHIAMEIRVDGQDYMMDFGSRETRLVEGPYYFSKEVEETIALKRFNFWDMGVDVMTVTPNQLFSTVATDRIHIDQKYAYYEKQAEKYSTKILEDRLALDKAHSVYNEL
;
A
#
# COMPACT_ATOMS: atom_id res chain seq x y z
N MET A 1 6.27 -17.00 -24.13
CA MET A 1 5.50 -17.20 -22.89
C MET A 1 6.32 -16.57 -21.78
N ALA A 2 5.87 -15.43 -21.23
CA ALA A 2 6.48 -14.93 -19.99
C ALA A 2 6.08 -15.92 -18.89
N GLY A 3 7.06 -16.45 -18.15
CA GLY A 3 6.78 -17.34 -17.02
C GLY A 3 5.90 -16.65 -15.98
N GLU A 4 5.20 -17.43 -15.16
CA GLU A 4 4.47 -16.87 -14.02
C GLU A 4 5.42 -16.05 -13.14
N PRO A 5 5.04 -14.83 -12.69
CA PRO A 5 5.88 -14.03 -11.83
C PRO A 5 6.14 -14.79 -10.53
N VAL A 6 7.41 -15.09 -10.25
CA VAL A 6 7.84 -15.77 -9.04
C VAL A 6 8.08 -14.73 -7.95
N LEU A 7 7.53 -14.96 -6.75
CA LEU A 7 7.81 -14.11 -5.59
C LEU A 7 9.31 -14.15 -5.24
N PRO A 8 9.94 -13.01 -4.92
CA PRO A 8 11.35 -12.98 -4.55
C PRO A 8 11.62 -13.77 -3.26
N THR A 9 12.68 -14.58 -3.30
CA THR A 9 13.25 -15.20 -2.10
C THR A 9 14.47 -14.40 -1.65
N PHE A 10 14.42 -13.84 -0.45
CA PHE A 10 15.55 -13.18 0.19
C PHE A 10 16.32 -14.16 1.08
N CYS A 11 17.65 -14.05 1.09
CA CYS A 11 18.51 -14.82 1.99
C CYS A 11 18.77 -14.09 3.33
N THR A 12 17.97 -13.06 3.64
CA THR A 12 18.07 -12.25 4.86
C THR A 12 17.09 -12.75 5.91
N SER A 13 17.38 -12.48 7.18
CA SER A 13 16.54 -12.86 8.32
C SER A 13 16.31 -11.65 9.24
N GLY A 14 15.36 -11.80 10.16
CA GLY A 14 15.01 -10.75 11.10
C GLY A 14 14.50 -9.49 10.41
N SER A 15 14.73 -8.32 11.00
CA SER A 15 14.28 -7.03 10.44
C SER A 15 14.85 -6.71 9.06
N ASN A 16 15.99 -7.31 8.66
CA ASN A 16 16.59 -7.10 7.35
C ASN A 16 15.68 -7.56 6.20
N ILE A 17 14.79 -8.52 6.44
CA ILE A 17 13.81 -8.93 5.41
C ILE A 17 12.86 -7.78 5.05
N LEU A 18 12.50 -6.94 6.04
CA LEU A 18 11.60 -5.80 5.84
C LEU A 18 12.25 -4.78 4.91
N MET A 19 13.54 -4.52 5.10
CA MET A 19 14.33 -3.67 4.21
C MET A 19 14.44 -4.27 2.81
N SER A 20 14.69 -5.58 2.68
CA SER A 20 14.72 -6.25 1.38
C SER A 20 13.38 -6.15 0.63
N VAL A 21 12.26 -6.23 1.34
CA VAL A 21 10.92 -6.01 0.76
C VAL A 21 10.76 -4.57 0.30
N VAL A 22 11.17 -3.57 1.09
CA VAL A 22 11.11 -2.15 0.70
C VAL A 22 11.94 -1.89 -0.54
N ASP A 23 13.19 -2.37 -0.56
CA ASP A 23 14.10 -2.22 -1.71
C ASP A 23 13.51 -2.86 -2.97
N PHE A 24 12.93 -4.06 -2.83
CA PHE A 24 12.24 -4.73 -3.93
C PHE A 24 11.06 -3.89 -4.46
N MET A 25 10.22 -3.32 -3.59
CA MET A 25 9.11 -2.46 -4.02
C MET A 25 9.61 -1.21 -4.76
N HIS A 26 10.71 -0.63 -4.31
CA HIS A 26 11.30 0.57 -4.91
C HIS A 26 11.93 0.29 -6.27
N GLN A 27 12.43 -0.93 -6.49
CA GLN A 27 13.11 -1.31 -7.74
C GLN A 27 12.20 -2.01 -8.76
N SER A 28 11.25 -2.82 -8.29
CA SER A 28 10.49 -3.76 -9.13
C SER A 28 8.98 -3.48 -9.19
N VAL A 29 8.46 -2.64 -8.28
CA VAL A 29 7.03 -2.27 -8.23
C VAL A 29 6.93 -0.75 -8.14
N VAL A 30 7.48 -0.08 -9.16
CA VAL A 30 7.75 1.36 -9.12
C VAL A 30 6.46 2.19 -9.15
N LYS A 31 6.50 3.38 -8.55
CA LYS A 31 5.39 4.33 -8.64
C LYS A 31 5.45 5.04 -9.99
N THR A 32 4.36 5.00 -10.75
CA THR A 32 4.24 5.71 -12.03
C THR A 32 2.96 6.56 -12.06
N VAL A 33 2.98 7.62 -12.86
CA VAL A 33 1.80 8.42 -13.12
C VAL A 33 0.99 7.75 -14.23
N TRP A 34 -0.24 7.35 -13.91
CA TRP A 34 -1.13 6.70 -14.87
C TRP A 34 -2.08 7.71 -15.52
N ASN A 35 -2.49 7.44 -16.76
CA ASN A 35 -3.56 8.20 -17.41
C ASN A 35 -4.94 7.76 -16.88
N GLY A 36 -5.98 8.55 -17.19
CA GLY A 36 -7.34 8.30 -16.70
C GLY A 36 -7.90 6.93 -17.08
N ASP A 37 -7.68 6.50 -18.33
CA ASP A 37 -8.15 5.18 -18.79
C ASP A 37 -7.56 4.05 -17.95
N ARG A 38 -6.23 4.05 -17.75
CA ARG A 38 -5.55 3.05 -16.92
C ARG A 38 -6.00 3.13 -15.46
N ILE A 39 -6.19 4.33 -14.90
CA ILE A 39 -6.71 4.49 -13.54
C ILE A 39 -8.06 3.77 -13.41
N ARG A 40 -9.00 3.99 -14.34
CA ARG A 40 -10.36 3.44 -14.26
C ARG A 40 -10.41 1.93 -14.49
N THR A 41 -9.58 1.41 -15.40
CA THR A 41 -9.60 -0.03 -15.72
C THR A 41 -8.77 -0.86 -14.76
N THR A 42 -7.66 -0.31 -14.26
CA THR A 42 -6.60 -1.08 -13.62
C THR A 42 -6.55 -0.87 -12.10
N PHE A 43 -6.81 0.34 -11.60
CA PHE A 43 -6.69 0.63 -10.17
C PHE A 43 -7.65 -0.22 -9.33
N GLY A 44 -7.07 -1.01 -8.43
CA GLY A 44 -7.82 -1.89 -7.53
C GLY A 44 -8.33 -3.19 -8.17
N ASN A 45 -8.11 -3.42 -9.46
CA ASN A 45 -8.63 -4.59 -10.19
C ASN A 45 -7.55 -5.64 -10.52
N ARG A 46 -6.31 -5.42 -10.08
CA ARG A 46 -5.20 -6.35 -10.31
C ARG A 46 -4.89 -7.16 -9.07
N ASN A 47 -4.50 -8.42 -9.26
CA ASN A 47 -3.94 -9.28 -8.21
C ASN A 47 -2.40 -9.17 -8.16
N VAL A 48 -1.77 -9.86 -7.21
CA VAL A 48 -0.31 -9.80 -6.99
C VAL A 48 0.48 -10.18 -8.25
N SER A 49 0.10 -11.27 -8.94
CA SER A 49 0.79 -11.71 -10.15
C SER A 49 0.73 -10.65 -11.26
N GLN A 50 -0.43 -10.02 -11.44
CA GLN A 50 -0.60 -8.93 -12.42
C GLN A 50 0.22 -7.69 -12.04
N ILE A 51 0.24 -7.31 -10.76
CA ILE A 51 1.04 -6.17 -10.28
C ILE A 51 2.54 -6.41 -10.53
N LEU A 52 3.03 -7.62 -10.23
CA LEU A 52 4.42 -8.01 -10.46
C LEU A 52 4.77 -8.06 -11.96
N ALA A 53 3.85 -8.52 -12.79
CA ALA A 53 4.04 -8.55 -14.24
C ALA A 53 4.11 -7.15 -14.87
N ASP A 54 3.27 -6.23 -14.38
CA ASP A 54 3.25 -4.84 -14.86
C ASP A 54 4.47 -4.04 -14.35
N GLY A 55 5.01 -4.42 -13.19
CA GLY A 55 6.20 -3.80 -12.58
C GLY A 55 5.97 -2.39 -12.03
N ASP A 56 4.72 -1.92 -11.99
CA ASP A 56 4.36 -0.59 -11.53
C ASP A 56 3.02 -0.49 -10.77
N VAL A 57 2.89 0.61 -10.03
CA VAL A 57 1.68 0.99 -9.30
C VAL A 57 1.41 2.48 -9.46
N MET A 58 0.15 2.88 -9.28
CA MET A 58 -0.24 4.28 -9.36
C MET A 58 0.41 5.10 -8.24
N ALA A 59 1.13 6.16 -8.60
CA ALA A 59 1.85 7.00 -7.64
C ALA A 59 0.97 7.70 -6.59
N PHE A 60 -0.31 7.98 -6.89
CA PHE A 60 -1.22 8.73 -5.99
C PHE A 60 -2.09 7.85 -5.09
N GLY A 61 -1.96 6.53 -5.20
CA GLY A 61 -2.61 5.56 -4.33
C GLY A 61 -1.89 4.22 -4.37
N PRO A 62 -0.58 4.17 -4.08
CA PRO A 62 0.19 2.93 -4.27
C PRO A 62 -0.05 1.92 -3.16
N CYS A 63 -0.56 2.36 -2.00
CA CYS A 63 -0.73 1.53 -0.80
C CYS A 63 -1.44 0.20 -1.03
N PRO A 64 -2.55 0.10 -1.79
CA PRO A 64 -3.30 -1.15 -1.85
C PRO A 64 -2.53 -2.22 -2.61
N ASP A 65 -1.97 -1.87 -3.78
CA ASP A 65 -1.20 -2.80 -4.61
C ASP A 65 0.09 -3.23 -3.90
N ARG A 66 0.88 -2.27 -3.40
CA ARG A 66 2.16 -2.61 -2.75
C ARG A 66 1.98 -3.34 -1.43
N THR A 67 0.93 -3.07 -0.67
CA THR A 67 0.62 -3.88 0.52
C THR A 67 0.30 -5.32 0.13
N LEU A 68 -0.49 -5.57 -0.92
CA LEU A 68 -0.77 -6.95 -1.36
C LEU A 68 0.51 -7.69 -1.78
N VAL A 69 1.36 -7.06 -2.60
CA VAL A 69 2.62 -7.67 -3.02
C VAL A 69 3.53 -7.92 -1.81
N ALA A 70 3.63 -6.97 -0.88
CA ALA A 70 4.45 -7.13 0.31
C ALA A 70 3.90 -8.24 1.22
N CYS A 71 2.58 -8.32 1.41
CA CYS A 71 1.95 -9.43 2.13
C CYS A 71 2.27 -10.78 1.49
N ALA A 72 2.20 -10.89 0.16
CA ALA A 72 2.53 -12.12 -0.55
C ALA A 72 3.98 -12.55 -0.32
N ILE A 73 4.92 -11.61 -0.45
CA ILE A 73 6.34 -11.87 -0.20
C ILE A 73 6.56 -12.29 1.26
N MET A 74 5.99 -11.56 2.22
CA MET A 74 6.16 -11.88 3.63
C MET A 74 5.59 -13.25 3.98
N ASN A 75 4.41 -13.60 3.45
CA ASN A 75 3.81 -14.93 3.62
C ASN A 75 4.69 -16.04 3.03
N HIS A 76 5.30 -15.81 1.86
CA HIS A 76 6.27 -16.73 1.24
C HIS A 76 7.49 -16.98 2.14
N HIS A 77 7.87 -16.01 2.96
CA HIS A 77 8.93 -16.12 3.97
C HIS A 77 8.44 -16.58 5.35
N GLY A 78 7.18 -17.04 5.46
CA GLY A 78 6.60 -17.53 6.71
C GLY A 78 6.25 -16.43 7.73
N ILE A 79 6.33 -15.16 7.34
CA ILE A 79 5.95 -14.02 8.17
C ILE A 79 4.51 -13.64 7.85
N ARG A 80 3.68 -13.51 8.88
CA ARG A 80 2.24 -13.23 8.73
C ARG A 80 1.95 -11.78 9.12
N PRO A 81 1.99 -10.82 8.17
CA PRO A 81 1.65 -9.44 8.48
C PRO A 81 0.16 -9.30 8.78
N THR A 82 -0.15 -8.37 9.68
CA THR A 82 -1.51 -7.87 9.90
C THR A 82 -1.72 -6.67 8.99
N VAL A 83 -2.66 -6.78 8.06
CA VAL A 83 -3.11 -5.66 7.24
C VAL A 83 -3.96 -4.73 8.11
N VAL A 84 -3.63 -3.44 8.06
CA VAL A 84 -4.41 -2.37 8.69
C VAL A 84 -5.16 -1.63 7.59
N TYR A 85 -6.48 -1.72 7.61
CA TYR A 85 -7.36 -0.89 6.80
C TYR A 85 -7.84 0.29 7.64
N HIS A 86 -7.59 1.51 7.15
CA HIS A 86 -8.01 2.75 7.79
C HIS A 86 -8.81 3.59 6.80
N GLU A 87 -10.12 3.65 6.98
CA GLU A 87 -10.96 4.63 6.33
C GLU A 87 -10.96 5.92 7.14
N ARG A 88 -10.57 7.00 6.47
CA ARG A 88 -10.31 8.28 7.10
C ARG A 88 -10.81 9.44 6.25
N ARG A 89 -11.09 10.54 6.93
CA ARG A 89 -11.34 11.83 6.30
C ARG A 89 -10.25 12.81 6.72
N VAL A 90 -9.54 13.35 5.74
CA VAL A 90 -8.52 14.38 5.95
C VAL A 90 -9.11 15.72 5.51
N PRO A 91 -9.11 16.78 6.33
CA PRO A 91 -9.57 18.10 5.93
C PRO A 91 -8.92 18.56 4.62
N GLY A 92 -9.71 19.05 3.67
CA GLY A 92 -9.25 19.44 2.34
C GLY A 92 -9.10 18.30 1.32
N PHE A 93 -9.20 17.04 1.75
CA PHE A 93 -9.24 15.86 0.88
C PHE A 93 -10.64 15.22 0.95
N ILE A 94 -11.50 15.62 0.02
CA ILE A 94 -12.82 15.01 -0.20
C ILE A 94 -12.76 14.27 -1.54
N PRO A 95 -13.27 13.02 -1.64
CA PRO A 95 -14.01 12.25 -0.63
C PRO A 95 -13.12 11.64 0.47
N SER A 96 -13.77 11.03 1.47
CA SER A 96 -13.10 10.14 2.43
C SER A 96 -12.31 9.07 1.68
N THR A 97 -11.16 8.66 2.24
CA THR A 97 -10.26 7.72 1.60
C THR A 97 -9.98 6.53 2.50
N ALA A 98 -9.91 5.34 1.89
CA ALA A 98 -9.23 4.21 2.47
C ALA A 98 -7.71 4.38 2.36
N HIS A 99 -7.02 4.00 3.42
CA HIS A 99 -5.58 3.77 3.47
C HIS A 99 -5.32 2.36 3.94
N ILE A 100 -4.28 1.73 3.40
CA ILE A 100 -3.87 0.40 3.79
C ILE A 100 -2.39 0.45 4.20
N ALA A 101 -2.07 -0.19 5.32
CA ALA A 101 -0.72 -0.39 5.81
C ALA A 101 -0.58 -1.80 6.39
N MET A 102 0.60 -2.14 6.92
CA MET A 102 0.85 -3.40 7.60
C MET A 102 1.47 -3.19 8.97
N GLU A 103 1.06 -3.99 9.93
CA GLU A 103 1.76 -4.27 11.18
C GLU A 103 2.44 -5.63 11.05
N ILE A 104 3.73 -5.72 11.36
CA ILE A 104 4.58 -6.87 11.10
C ILE A 104 5.37 -7.18 12.36
N ARG A 105 5.31 -8.42 12.83
CA ARG A 105 6.12 -8.89 13.97
C ARG A 105 7.26 -9.77 13.47
N VAL A 106 8.50 -9.37 13.74
CA VAL A 106 9.71 -10.12 13.39
C VAL A 106 10.66 -10.13 14.59
N ASP A 107 11.18 -11.30 14.96
CA ASP A 107 12.08 -11.48 16.10
C ASP A 107 11.59 -10.86 17.42
N GLY A 108 10.27 -10.88 17.63
CA GLY A 108 9.62 -10.32 18.82
C GLY A 108 9.43 -8.80 18.80
N GLN A 109 9.88 -8.11 17.75
CA GLN A 109 9.72 -6.68 17.56
C GLN A 109 8.59 -6.39 16.57
N ASP A 110 7.78 -5.38 16.87
CA ASP A 110 6.70 -4.92 15.97
C ASP A 110 7.21 -3.77 15.08
N TYR A 111 6.77 -3.79 13.83
CA TYR A 111 7.06 -2.79 12.81
C TYR A 111 5.78 -2.40 12.07
N MET A 112 5.71 -1.15 11.64
CA MET A 112 4.73 -0.65 10.68
C MET A 112 5.40 -0.48 9.33
N MET A 113 4.76 -1.00 8.28
CA MET A 113 5.15 -0.73 6.89
C MET A 113 3.99 -0.06 6.14
N ASP A 114 4.27 1.05 5.48
CA ASP A 114 3.28 1.84 4.75
C ASP A 114 3.85 2.36 3.43
N PHE A 115 3.13 2.15 2.34
CA PHE A 115 3.46 2.67 1.02
C PHE A 115 2.61 3.89 0.69
N GLY A 116 3.01 5.05 1.20
CA GLY A 116 2.39 6.34 0.88
C GLY A 116 2.76 6.83 -0.52
N SER A 117 2.13 7.90 -0.99
CA SER A 117 2.41 8.45 -2.33
C SER A 117 3.83 9.01 -2.46
N ARG A 118 4.32 9.72 -1.43
CA ARG A 118 5.66 10.36 -1.45
C ARG A 118 6.76 9.51 -0.82
N GLU A 119 6.41 8.67 0.13
CA GLU A 119 7.37 7.92 0.92
C GLU A 119 6.83 6.52 1.23
N THR A 120 7.75 5.59 1.34
CA THR A 120 7.54 4.33 2.02
C THR A 120 8.06 4.47 3.44
N ARG A 121 7.24 4.07 4.41
CA ARG A 121 7.58 4.14 5.84
C ARG A 121 7.81 2.73 6.34
N LEU A 122 8.94 2.52 6.99
CA LEU A 122 9.24 1.31 7.74
C LEU A 122 9.70 1.73 9.13
N VAL A 123 8.77 1.73 10.07
CA VAL A 123 8.96 2.35 11.39
C VAL A 123 8.75 1.31 12.47
N GLU A 124 9.56 1.35 13.52
CA GLU A 124 9.37 0.50 14.69
C GLU A 124 8.09 0.85 15.46
N GLY A 125 7.34 -0.17 15.85
CA GLY A 125 6.10 -0.08 16.60
C GLY A 125 4.83 -0.34 15.76
N PRO A 126 3.64 -0.22 16.39
CA PRO A 126 2.37 -0.47 15.73
C PRO A 126 2.00 0.65 14.76
N TYR A 127 0.98 0.39 13.94
CA TYR A 127 0.41 1.40 13.05
C TYR A 127 -0.02 2.63 13.85
N TYR A 128 0.37 3.81 13.36
CA TYR A 128 0.02 5.08 13.97
C TYR A 128 -0.48 6.07 12.93
N PHE A 129 -1.28 7.02 13.40
CA PHE A 129 -1.80 8.12 12.61
C PHE A 129 -2.09 9.32 13.53
N SER A 130 -2.17 10.51 12.95
CA SER A 130 -2.46 11.74 13.70
C SER A 130 -3.96 12.01 13.77
N LYS A 131 -4.57 11.74 14.93
CA LYS A 131 -6.00 12.04 15.18
C LYS A 131 -6.35 13.53 15.11
N GLU A 132 -5.35 14.41 15.19
CA GLU A 132 -5.51 15.85 15.04
C GLU A 132 -5.64 16.26 13.56
N VAL A 133 -5.09 15.44 12.66
CA VAL A 133 -5.07 15.70 11.21
C VAL A 133 -6.19 14.95 10.49
N GLU A 134 -6.56 13.76 10.95
CA GLU A 134 -7.54 12.91 10.26
C GLU A 134 -8.63 12.35 11.18
N GLU A 135 -9.87 12.40 10.70
CA GLU A 135 -11.03 11.76 11.32
C GLU A 135 -11.05 10.29 10.90
N THR A 136 -11.01 9.38 11.88
CA THR A 136 -11.19 7.94 11.64
C THR A 136 -12.66 7.61 11.45
N ILE A 137 -13.01 7.08 10.28
CA ILE A 137 -14.35 6.56 9.97
C ILE A 137 -14.42 5.07 10.33
N ALA A 138 -13.41 4.30 9.91
CA ALA A 138 -13.31 2.88 10.23
C ALA A 138 -11.85 2.45 10.33
N LEU A 139 -11.55 1.58 11.30
CA LEU A 139 -10.23 0.97 11.45
C LEU A 139 -10.39 -0.53 11.67
N LYS A 140 -9.82 -1.34 10.79
CA LYS A 140 -9.83 -2.80 10.88
C LYS A 140 -8.43 -3.37 10.74
N ARG A 141 -8.23 -4.49 11.43
CA ARG A 141 -7.01 -5.29 11.38
C ARG A 141 -7.42 -6.71 11.02
N PHE A 142 -6.72 -7.29 10.06
CA PHE A 142 -6.93 -8.66 9.64
C PHE A 142 -5.65 -9.20 9.01
N ASN A 143 -5.49 -10.51 8.95
CA ASN A 143 -4.47 -11.15 8.13
C ASN A 143 -5.16 -12.07 7.12
N PHE A 144 -4.56 -12.27 5.94
CA PHE A 144 -5.15 -13.14 4.92
C PHE A 144 -5.15 -14.62 5.33
N TRP A 145 -4.19 -15.00 6.18
CA TRP A 145 -4.04 -16.37 6.66
C TRP A 145 -5.24 -16.83 7.50
N ASP A 146 -5.63 -16.07 8.53
CA ASP A 146 -6.74 -16.44 9.41
C ASP A 146 -8.09 -16.32 8.70
N MET A 147 -8.15 -15.54 7.61
CA MET A 147 -9.31 -15.47 6.72
C MET A 147 -9.41 -16.66 5.76
N GLY A 148 -8.37 -17.51 5.65
CA GLY A 148 -8.32 -18.60 4.68
C GLY A 148 -8.28 -18.12 3.23
N VAL A 149 -7.75 -16.92 2.99
CA VAL A 149 -7.70 -16.28 1.68
C VAL A 149 -6.27 -16.32 1.14
N ASP A 150 -6.12 -16.80 -0.09
CA ASP A 150 -4.84 -16.70 -0.80
C ASP A 150 -4.64 -15.26 -1.31
N VAL A 151 -3.69 -14.55 -0.71
CA VAL A 151 -3.31 -13.17 -1.07
C VAL A 151 -2.94 -13.02 -2.55
N MET A 152 -2.44 -14.08 -3.20
CA MET A 152 -2.10 -14.06 -4.62
C MET A 152 -3.33 -13.86 -5.52
N THR A 153 -4.52 -14.21 -5.02
CA THR A 153 -5.78 -14.17 -5.77
C THR A 153 -6.61 -12.92 -5.49
N VAL A 154 -6.24 -12.13 -4.48
CA VAL A 154 -7.00 -10.95 -4.03
C VAL A 154 -6.63 -9.73 -4.84
N THR A 155 -7.64 -8.93 -5.17
CA THR A 155 -7.50 -7.57 -5.70
C THR A 155 -7.78 -6.53 -4.62
N PRO A 156 -7.24 -5.30 -4.72
CA PRO A 156 -7.55 -4.27 -3.73
C PRO A 156 -9.04 -3.90 -3.65
N ASN A 157 -9.80 -3.95 -4.75
CA ASN A 157 -11.23 -3.67 -4.70
C ASN A 157 -11.99 -4.76 -3.93
N GLN A 158 -11.58 -6.02 -4.03
CA GLN A 158 -12.12 -7.07 -3.15
C GLN A 158 -11.77 -6.77 -1.68
N LEU A 159 -10.53 -6.36 -1.39
CA LEU A 159 -10.11 -5.96 -0.05
C LEU A 159 -10.90 -4.76 0.49
N PHE A 160 -11.16 -3.76 -0.35
CA PHE A 160 -11.99 -2.63 0.02
C PHE A 160 -13.43 -3.07 0.28
N SER A 161 -13.99 -3.95 -0.55
CA SER A 161 -15.37 -4.42 -0.40
C SER A 161 -15.64 -5.17 0.91
N THR A 162 -14.63 -5.76 1.54
CA THR A 162 -14.79 -6.46 2.82
C THR A 162 -14.85 -5.53 4.02
N VAL A 163 -14.42 -4.27 3.88
CA VAL A 163 -14.27 -3.34 5.02
C VAL A 163 -14.89 -1.96 4.80
N ALA A 164 -14.85 -1.44 3.58
CA ALA A 164 -15.24 -0.09 3.25
C ALA A 164 -16.69 0.20 3.64
N THR A 165 -16.90 1.37 4.22
CA THR A 165 -18.25 1.89 4.41
C THR A 165 -18.76 2.52 3.11
N ASP A 166 -20.06 2.81 3.04
CA ASP A 166 -20.70 3.48 1.89
C ASP A 166 -20.21 4.92 1.65
N ARG A 167 -19.23 5.40 2.44
CA ARG A 167 -18.68 6.77 2.37
C ARG A 167 -17.51 6.93 1.40
N ILE A 168 -17.02 5.85 0.80
CA ILE A 168 -15.99 5.91 -0.25
C ILE A 168 -16.66 6.04 -1.62
N HIS A 169 -16.61 7.25 -2.18
CA HIS A 169 -17.10 7.52 -3.53
C HIS A 169 -15.99 7.24 -4.55
N ILE A 170 -15.97 6.04 -5.13
CA ILE A 170 -14.90 5.60 -6.04
C ILE A 170 -14.76 6.51 -7.27
N ASP A 171 -15.86 7.00 -7.83
CA ASP A 171 -15.83 7.89 -9.00
C ASP A 171 -15.19 9.24 -8.69
N GLN A 172 -15.48 9.80 -7.50
CA GLN A 172 -14.84 11.03 -7.05
C GLN A 172 -13.34 10.80 -6.77
N LYS A 173 -12.98 9.61 -6.30
CA LYS A 173 -11.59 9.20 -6.09
C LYS A 173 -10.83 9.08 -7.42
N TYR A 174 -11.44 8.50 -8.46
CA TYR A 174 -10.87 8.47 -9.81
C TYR A 174 -10.67 9.88 -10.37
N ALA A 175 -11.68 10.75 -10.28
CA ALA A 175 -11.56 12.15 -10.73
C ALA A 175 -10.44 12.90 -9.98
N TYR A 176 -10.29 12.66 -8.68
CA TYR A 176 -9.19 13.21 -7.90
C TYR A 176 -7.83 12.70 -8.42
N TYR A 177 -7.68 11.39 -8.66
CA TYR A 177 -6.43 10.81 -9.16
C TYR A 177 -6.08 11.29 -10.57
N GLU A 178 -7.06 11.44 -11.46
CA GLU A 178 -6.87 12.01 -12.79
C GLU A 178 -6.32 13.44 -12.70
N LYS A 179 -6.91 14.28 -11.84
CA LYS A 179 -6.43 15.65 -11.61
C LYS A 179 -5.00 15.69 -11.06
N GLN A 180 -4.64 14.76 -10.18
CA GLN A 180 -3.24 14.65 -9.71
C GLN A 180 -2.34 14.18 -10.86
N ALA A 181 -2.74 13.18 -11.62
CA ALA A 181 -1.97 12.67 -12.75
C ALA A 181 -1.68 13.75 -13.79
N GLU A 182 -2.67 14.56 -14.15
CA GLU A 182 -2.49 15.72 -15.03
C GLU A 182 -1.44 16.69 -14.48
N LYS A 183 -1.57 17.08 -13.20
CA LYS A 183 -0.70 18.05 -12.52
C LYS A 183 0.77 17.59 -12.43
N TYR A 184 1.00 16.29 -12.31
CA TYR A 184 2.33 15.70 -12.05
C TYR A 184 2.86 14.83 -13.19
N SER A 185 2.16 14.77 -14.32
CA SER A 185 2.49 13.94 -15.51
C SER A 185 3.92 14.09 -16.02
N THR A 186 4.54 15.25 -15.82
CA THR A 186 5.91 15.57 -16.27
C THR A 186 6.95 15.52 -15.14
N LYS A 187 6.56 15.17 -13.92
CA LYS A 187 7.44 15.18 -12.75
C LYS A 187 7.94 13.78 -12.43
N ILE A 188 9.24 13.69 -12.16
CA ILE A 188 9.81 12.51 -11.50
C ILE A 188 9.29 12.52 -10.05
N LEU A 189 8.58 11.46 -9.66
CA LEU A 189 8.12 11.27 -8.28
C LEU A 189 9.12 10.35 -7.59
N GLU A 190 10.06 10.94 -6.86
CA GLU A 190 10.99 10.17 -6.03
C GLU A 190 10.24 9.48 -4.89
N ASP A 191 10.54 8.21 -4.68
CA ASP A 191 10.03 7.43 -3.57
C ASP A 191 11.04 7.46 -2.43
N ARG A 192 10.71 8.17 -1.35
CA ARG A 192 11.58 8.30 -0.17
C ARG A 192 11.38 7.12 0.78
N LEU A 193 12.38 6.85 1.61
CA LEU A 193 12.26 5.93 2.74
C LEU A 193 12.32 6.71 4.05
N ALA A 194 11.28 6.57 4.87
CA ALA A 194 11.26 7.08 6.25
C ALA A 194 11.36 5.93 7.24
N LEU A 195 12.38 5.97 8.11
CA LEU A 195 12.66 4.93 9.10
C LEU A 195 12.17 5.27 10.51
N ASP A 196 11.70 6.51 10.72
CA ASP A 196 11.14 6.96 11.97
C ASP A 196 9.92 7.87 11.76
N LYS A 197 9.26 8.20 12.87
CA LYS A 197 8.05 9.04 12.84
C LYS A 197 8.34 10.49 12.50
N ALA A 198 9.53 11.02 12.83
CA ALA A 198 9.85 12.43 12.69
C ALA A 198 9.98 12.84 11.22
N HIS A 199 10.50 11.95 10.37
CA HIS A 199 10.70 12.19 8.94
C HIS A 199 9.47 11.90 8.07
N SER A 200 8.33 11.57 8.67
CA SER A 200 7.07 11.34 7.96
C SER A 200 6.52 12.67 7.42
N VAL A 201 6.13 12.71 6.15
CA VAL A 201 5.58 13.91 5.48
C VAL A 201 4.39 14.52 6.23
N TYR A 202 3.65 13.72 7.00
CA TYR A 202 2.56 14.20 7.85
C TYR A 202 2.99 15.20 8.95
N ASN A 203 4.28 15.27 9.30
CA ASN A 203 4.81 16.28 10.23
C ASN A 203 5.42 17.49 9.51
N GLU A 204 5.49 17.47 8.18
CA GLU A 204 5.94 18.60 7.34
C GLU A 204 4.77 19.45 6.80
N LEU A 205 3.52 19.06 7.11
CA LEU A 205 2.28 19.74 6.71
C LEU A 205 1.72 20.59 7.85
#